data_AF-A0AAJ1WFP0-F1
#
_entry.id   AF-A0AAJ1WFP0-F1
#
_cell.length_a   1.000
_cell.length_b   1.000
_cell.length_c   1.000
_cell.angle_alpha   90.00
_cell.angle_beta   90.00
_cell.angle_gamma   90.00
#
_symmetry.space_group_name_H-M   'P 1'
#
loop_
_entity.id
_entity.type
_entity.pdbx_description
1 polymer ?
#
loop_
_entity_poly.entity_id
_entity_poly.type
_entity_poly.pdbx_seq_one_letter_code
_entity_poly.pdbx_strand_id
1 'polypeptide(L)'
;MARFRDLPGAALAVGAFVLTVLLGAGAASASALWQQSATATMTVTASGAWSQPVFNTPVCSNVDNANKYVSLAYSGFSEPPTKLTFSAAGTNGVYGASSDLAGPFGTSGSVSLFGDSTIFTQVTTTPATVRIVALFAGGAQATAYVKVGLEIGTGNKKIYCA
;
A
#
# COMPACT_ATOMS: atom_id res chain seq x y z
N MET A 1 -2.55 56.33 -37.06
CA MET A 1 -3.89 55.87 -37.48
C MET A 1 -3.98 55.93 -38.99
N ALA A 2 -3.44 54.91 -39.67
CA ALA A 2 -3.40 54.84 -41.13
C ALA A 2 -4.72 54.23 -41.65
N ARG A 3 -5.28 54.88 -42.66
CA ARG A 3 -6.59 54.64 -43.26
C ARG A 3 -6.72 53.21 -43.82
N PHE A 4 -7.59 52.40 -43.21
CA PHE A 4 -8.21 51.23 -43.87
C PHE A 4 -9.27 51.63 -44.93
N ARG A 5 -9.28 52.89 -45.38
CA ARG A 5 -10.38 53.48 -46.17
C ARG A 5 -10.27 53.26 -47.68
N ASP A 6 -9.15 52.75 -48.18
CA ASP A 6 -8.85 52.73 -49.61
C ASP A 6 -8.50 51.34 -50.17
N LEU A 7 -8.84 50.26 -49.45
CA LEU A 7 -8.73 48.89 -49.99
C LEU A 7 -10.05 48.50 -50.66
N PRO A 8 -10.09 48.31 -52.00
CA PRO A 8 -11.29 47.86 -52.69
C PRO A 8 -11.74 46.52 -52.09
N GLY A 9 -12.98 46.48 -51.58
CA GLY A 9 -13.56 45.29 -50.94
C GLY A 9 -13.45 45.22 -49.41
N ALA A 10 -12.75 46.13 -48.74
CA ALA A 10 -12.67 46.13 -47.27
C ALA A 10 -14.04 46.33 -46.59
N ALA A 11 -14.87 47.21 -47.15
CA ALA A 11 -16.25 47.42 -46.66
C ALA A 11 -17.13 46.17 -46.85
N LEU A 12 -16.92 45.40 -47.93
CA LEU A 12 -17.63 44.16 -48.18
C LEU A 12 -17.18 43.05 -47.22
N ALA A 13 -15.88 42.95 -46.91
CA ALA A 13 -15.36 41.98 -45.97
C ALA A 13 -15.87 42.23 -44.54
N VAL A 14 -15.89 43.50 -44.11
CA VAL A 14 -16.44 43.88 -42.79
C VAL A 14 -17.96 43.66 -42.76
N GLY A 15 -18.67 44.03 -43.83
CA GLY A 15 -20.11 43.79 -43.95
C GLY A 15 -20.47 42.30 -43.89
N ALA A 16 -19.72 41.46 -44.60
CA ALA A 16 -19.91 40.01 -44.57
C ALA A 16 -19.61 39.41 -43.20
N PHE A 17 -18.57 39.87 -42.50
CA PHE A 17 -18.24 39.42 -41.15
C PHE A 17 -19.30 39.82 -40.11
N VAL A 18 -19.80 41.06 -40.15
CA VAL A 18 -20.86 41.50 -39.24
C VAL A 18 -22.17 40.77 -39.54
N LEU A 19 -22.47 40.53 -40.81
CA LEU A 19 -23.64 39.74 -41.24
C LEU A 19 -23.55 38.30 -40.72
N THR A 20 -22.42 37.60 -40.85
CA THR A 20 -22.28 36.22 -40.36
C THR A 20 -22.35 36.11 -38.84
N VAL A 21 -21.90 37.14 -38.12
CA VAL A 21 -22.06 37.23 -36.66
C VAL A 21 -23.52 37.48 -36.27
N LEU A 22 -24.22 38.43 -36.90
CA LEU A 22 -25.63 38.73 -36.62
C LEU A 22 -26.59 37.60 -37.02
N LEU A 23 -26.31 36.89 -38.11
CA LEU A 23 -27.09 35.73 -38.55
C LEU A 23 -26.76 34.46 -37.75
N GLY A 24 -25.87 34.52 -36.76
CA GLY A 24 -25.56 33.39 -35.87
C GLY A 24 -24.87 32.21 -36.56
N ALA A 25 -24.29 32.40 -37.75
CA ALA A 25 -23.64 31.33 -38.51
C ALA A 25 -22.36 30.79 -37.82
N GLY A 26 -21.82 31.53 -36.84
CA GLY A 26 -20.75 31.07 -35.93
C GLY A 26 -21.22 30.56 -34.57
N ALA A 27 -22.54 30.62 -34.28
CA ALA A 27 -23.08 30.18 -32.99
C ALA A 27 -22.92 28.67 -32.78
N ALA A 28 -23.01 27.87 -33.85
CA ALA A 28 -22.75 26.44 -33.81
C ALA A 28 -21.31 26.09 -33.41
N SER A 29 -20.33 26.88 -33.88
CA SER A 29 -18.92 26.73 -33.52
C SER A 29 -18.65 27.14 -32.07
N ALA A 30 -19.33 28.18 -31.58
CA ALA A 30 -19.25 28.60 -30.19
C ALA A 30 -19.91 27.59 -29.23
N SER A 31 -21.09 27.05 -29.57
CA SER A 31 -21.77 26.03 -28.75
C SER A 31 -20.99 24.71 -28.70
N ALA A 32 -20.26 24.35 -29.77
CA ALA A 32 -19.38 23.20 -29.78
C ALA A 32 -18.21 23.34 -28.78
N LEU A 33 -17.69 24.55 -28.58
CA LEU A 33 -16.66 24.83 -27.57
C LEU A 33 -17.22 24.81 -26.14
N TRP A 34 -18.44 25.30 -25.92
CA TRP A 34 -19.10 25.28 -24.60
C TRP A 34 -19.57 23.87 -24.19
N GLN A 35 -19.78 22.96 -25.15
CA GLN A 35 -19.99 21.54 -24.88
C GLN A 35 -18.68 20.77 -24.62
N GLN A 36 -17.52 21.35 -24.92
CA GLN A 36 -16.21 20.74 -24.62
C GLN A 36 -15.75 20.90 -23.17
N SER A 37 -16.44 21.68 -22.34
CA SER A 37 -16.36 21.58 -20.86
C SER A 37 -16.96 20.28 -20.31
N ALA A 38 -17.06 19.24 -21.13
CA ALA A 38 -17.33 17.89 -20.69
C ALA A 38 -16.15 17.40 -19.85
N THR A 39 -16.40 17.23 -18.56
CA THR A 39 -15.55 16.52 -17.61
C THR A 39 -14.94 15.29 -18.28
N ALA A 40 -13.64 15.31 -18.54
CA ALA A 40 -12.91 14.14 -18.99
C ALA A 40 -12.79 13.19 -17.79
N THR A 41 -13.72 12.24 -17.69
CA THR A 41 -13.64 11.16 -16.70
C THR A 41 -12.53 10.22 -17.13
N MET A 42 -11.32 10.42 -16.60
CA MET A 42 -10.23 9.46 -16.74
C MET A 42 -10.49 8.27 -15.82
N THR A 43 -10.94 7.16 -16.38
CA THR A 43 -10.97 5.87 -15.69
C THR A 43 -9.56 5.31 -15.64
N VAL A 44 -8.89 5.45 -14.49
CA VAL A 44 -7.65 4.71 -14.20
C VAL A 44 -8.03 3.28 -13.87
N THR A 45 -8.09 2.43 -14.88
CA THR A 45 -8.16 0.99 -14.66
C THR A 45 -6.77 0.52 -14.27
N ALA A 46 -6.54 0.25 -12.99
CA ALA A 46 -5.37 -0.50 -12.53
C ALA A 46 -5.51 -1.97 -12.99
N SER A 47 -5.39 -2.23 -14.29
CA SER A 47 -5.35 -3.59 -14.84
C SER A 47 -3.94 -4.15 -14.66
N GLY A 48 -3.57 -4.36 -13.41
CA GLY A 48 -2.30 -4.93 -13.04
C GLY A 48 -2.43 -5.39 -11.61
N ALA A 49 -2.81 -6.66 -11.43
CA ALA A 49 -2.44 -7.35 -10.21
C ALA A 49 -0.91 -7.38 -10.18
N TRP A 50 -0.29 -6.32 -9.66
CA TRP A 50 1.13 -6.35 -9.31
C TRP A 50 1.29 -7.57 -8.42
N SER A 51 2.14 -8.51 -8.86
CA SER A 51 2.38 -9.76 -8.15
C SER A 51 2.65 -9.42 -6.69
N GLN A 52 1.71 -9.75 -5.82
CA GLN A 52 1.88 -9.44 -4.40
C GLN A 52 3.05 -10.27 -3.90
N PRO A 53 4.00 -9.66 -3.18
CA PRO A 53 5.10 -10.40 -2.60
C PRO A 53 4.52 -11.52 -1.74
N VAL A 54 4.87 -12.76 -2.06
CA VAL A 54 4.41 -13.92 -1.30
C VAL A 54 5.25 -14.03 -0.04
N PHE A 55 4.58 -14.03 1.12
CA PHE A 55 5.24 -14.32 2.39
C PHE A 55 4.92 -15.73 2.82
N ASN A 56 5.83 -16.65 2.50
CA ASN A 56 5.75 -18.02 3.00
C ASN A 56 5.82 -18.03 4.52
N THR A 57 5.09 -18.96 5.14
CA THR A 57 5.14 -19.20 6.59
C THR A 57 6.59 -19.33 7.06
N PRO A 58 7.07 -18.43 7.93
CA PRO A 58 8.42 -18.53 8.46
C PRO A 58 8.64 -19.85 9.20
N VAL A 59 9.84 -20.41 9.03
CA VAL A 59 10.27 -21.58 9.76
C VAL A 59 10.62 -21.14 11.18
N CYS A 60 9.86 -21.64 12.16
CA CYS A 60 10.14 -21.41 13.56
C CYS A 60 11.19 -22.43 14.05
N SER A 61 12.21 -21.97 14.76
CA SER A 61 13.20 -22.83 15.41
C SER A 61 13.47 -22.40 16.86
N ASN A 62 13.47 -23.39 17.76
CA ASN A 62 13.93 -23.20 19.14
C ASN A 62 15.45 -23.09 19.12
N VAL A 63 15.97 -21.91 19.41
CA VAL A 63 17.42 -21.60 19.34
C VAL A 63 18.07 -21.49 20.71
N ASP A 64 17.25 -21.35 21.76
CA ASP A 64 17.68 -21.16 23.13
C ASP A 64 17.23 -22.33 24.00
N ASN A 65 18.16 -22.93 24.76
CA ASN A 65 17.84 -24.05 25.66
C ASN A 65 16.95 -23.66 26.84
N ALA A 66 16.91 -22.37 27.19
CA ALA A 66 16.02 -21.84 28.23
C ALA A 66 14.66 -21.37 27.67
N ASN A 67 14.41 -21.57 26.37
CA ASN A 67 13.21 -21.17 25.65
C ASN A 67 12.88 -19.68 25.83
N LYS A 68 13.89 -18.81 25.86
CA LYS A 68 13.69 -17.36 25.99
C LYS A 68 13.32 -16.67 24.69
N TYR A 69 13.81 -17.20 23.58
CA TYR A 69 13.51 -16.68 22.25
C TYR A 69 13.49 -17.81 21.22
N VAL A 70 12.73 -17.57 20.16
CA VAL A 70 12.68 -18.42 18.96
C VAL A 70 13.22 -17.64 17.76
N SER A 71 13.75 -18.36 16.79
CA SER A 71 14.16 -17.79 15.50
C SER A 71 13.07 -18.04 14.46
N LEU A 72 12.66 -16.99 13.77
CA LEU A 72 11.70 -17.02 12.68
C LEU A 72 12.46 -16.79 11.37
N ALA A 73 12.82 -17.87 10.69
CA ALA A 73 13.52 -17.80 9.42
C ALA A 73 12.52 -17.60 8.27
N TYR A 74 12.74 -16.58 7.46
CA TYR A 74 11.94 -16.27 6.29
C TYR A 74 12.77 -16.32 5.02
N SER A 75 12.14 -16.68 3.91
CA SER A 75 12.75 -16.76 2.59
C SER A 75 11.69 -16.65 1.50
N GLY A 76 12.14 -16.43 0.27
CA GLY A 76 11.26 -16.39 -0.90
C GLY A 76 10.66 -15.01 -1.20
N PHE A 77 11.14 -13.94 -0.54
CA PHE A 77 10.77 -12.60 -0.96
C PHE A 77 11.45 -12.24 -2.28
N SER A 78 10.70 -11.60 -3.18
CA SER A 78 11.22 -11.08 -4.44
C SER A 78 12.08 -9.82 -4.26
N GLU A 79 11.84 -9.06 -3.19
CA GLU A 79 12.54 -7.82 -2.84
C GLU A 79 12.71 -7.79 -1.31
N PRO A 80 13.77 -7.18 -0.76
CA PRO A 80 13.89 -6.98 0.68
C PRO A 80 12.74 -6.12 1.25
N PRO A 81 12.11 -6.54 2.36
CA PRO A 81 11.18 -5.67 3.07
C PRO A 81 11.94 -4.51 3.71
N THR A 82 11.26 -3.38 3.91
CA THR A 82 11.77 -2.21 4.62
C THR A 82 11.42 -2.24 6.11
N LYS A 83 10.33 -2.94 6.45
CA LYS A 83 9.81 -3.03 7.82
C LYS A 83 9.11 -4.36 8.04
N LEU A 84 9.34 -4.98 9.19
CA LEU A 84 8.59 -6.14 9.67
C LEU A 84 7.80 -5.74 10.92
N THR A 85 6.49 -6.01 10.92
CA THR A 85 5.60 -5.73 12.05
C THR A 85 5.12 -7.03 12.65
N PHE A 86 5.31 -7.21 13.95
CA PHE A 86 4.93 -8.41 14.68
C PHE A 86 3.75 -8.10 15.59
N SER A 87 2.77 -8.99 15.63
CA SER A 87 1.64 -8.93 16.56
C SER A 87 1.25 -10.34 16.94
N ALA A 88 0.75 -10.56 18.16
CA ALA A 88 0.35 -11.90 18.60
C ALA A 88 -1.10 -11.90 19.07
N ALA A 89 -1.78 -13.01 18.80
CA ALA A 89 -3.13 -13.30 19.27
C ALA A 89 -3.14 -14.65 19.98
N GLY A 90 -3.89 -14.75 21.09
CA GLY A 90 -4.24 -16.03 21.70
C GLY A 90 -5.32 -16.77 20.90
N THR A 91 -5.94 -17.78 21.51
CA THR A 91 -7.08 -18.51 20.92
C THR A 91 -8.31 -17.63 20.72
N ASN A 92 -8.38 -16.49 21.42
CA ASN A 92 -9.43 -15.48 21.24
C ASN A 92 -9.33 -14.72 19.91
N GLY A 93 -8.23 -14.86 19.16
CA GLY A 93 -8.04 -14.23 17.84
C GLY A 93 -7.81 -12.71 17.85
N VAL A 94 -7.84 -12.08 19.03
CA VAL A 94 -7.57 -10.66 19.20
C VAL A 94 -6.07 -10.43 19.19
N TYR A 95 -5.59 -9.67 18.21
CA TYR A 95 -4.19 -9.22 18.15
C TYR A 95 -3.98 -8.05 19.10
N GLY A 96 -3.02 -8.19 20.00
CA GLY A 96 -2.66 -7.15 20.97
C GLY A 96 -1.74 -6.08 20.39
N ALA A 97 -0.78 -5.65 21.21
CA ALA A 97 0.24 -4.69 20.79
C ALA A 97 1.05 -5.23 19.58
N SER A 98 1.49 -4.29 18.76
CA SER A 98 2.38 -4.57 17.64
C SER A 98 3.77 -4.03 17.92
N SER A 99 4.80 -4.75 17.47
CA SER A 99 6.19 -4.31 17.54
C SER A 99 6.76 -4.22 16.14
N ASP A 100 7.40 -3.09 15.87
CA ASP A 100 8.00 -2.77 14.60
C ASP A 100 9.50 -3.02 14.62
N LEU A 101 9.98 -3.74 13.62
CA LEU A 101 11.39 -3.93 13.36
C LEU A 101 11.72 -3.25 12.04
N ALA A 102 12.54 -2.20 12.13
CA ALA A 102 13.11 -1.51 10.99
C ALA A 102 14.57 -1.93 10.85
N GLY A 103 15.01 -2.17 9.63
CA GLY A 103 16.40 -2.52 9.36
C GLY A 103 16.60 -2.82 7.89
N PRO A 104 17.86 -2.99 7.45
CA PRO A 104 18.10 -3.62 6.18
C PRO A 104 17.73 -5.10 6.30
N PHE A 105 16.56 -5.47 5.80
CA PHE A 105 16.20 -6.88 5.63
C PHE A 105 16.73 -7.38 4.29
N GLY A 106 17.08 -8.67 4.22
CA GLY A 106 17.34 -9.36 2.95
C GLY A 106 16.06 -9.95 2.35
N THR A 107 16.18 -10.54 1.16
CA THR A 107 15.12 -11.39 0.57
C THR A 107 14.91 -12.71 1.34
N SER A 108 15.91 -13.08 2.14
CA SER A 108 15.86 -14.12 3.16
C SER A 108 16.59 -13.64 4.42
N GLY A 109 16.24 -14.22 5.56
CA GLY A 109 16.83 -13.87 6.85
C GLY A 109 16.14 -14.58 8.00
N SER A 110 16.51 -14.19 9.22
CA SER A 110 15.87 -14.67 10.44
C SER A 110 15.65 -13.53 11.41
N VAL A 111 14.55 -13.59 12.15
CA VAL A 111 14.23 -12.65 13.23
C VAL A 111 14.08 -13.40 14.53
N SER A 112 14.73 -12.91 15.58
CA SER A 112 14.57 -13.43 16.93
C SER A 112 13.31 -12.84 17.58
N LEU A 113 12.44 -13.71 18.08
CA LEU A 113 11.24 -13.31 18.81
C LEU A 113 11.35 -13.76 20.27
N PHE A 114 11.28 -12.80 21.18
CA PHE A 114 11.43 -12.99 22.62
C PHE A 114 10.09 -13.24 23.31
N GLY A 115 10.05 -14.16 24.26
CA GLY A 115 8.84 -14.49 25.02
C GLY A 115 8.34 -13.36 25.92
N ASP A 116 9.23 -12.45 26.31
CA ASP A 116 8.92 -11.24 27.08
C ASP A 116 8.44 -10.05 26.23
N SER A 117 8.37 -10.21 24.90
CA SER A 117 7.95 -9.15 23.98
C SER A 117 6.56 -8.59 24.31
N THR A 118 6.40 -7.29 24.11
CA THR A 118 5.15 -6.57 24.36
C THR A 118 3.98 -7.08 23.52
N ILE A 119 4.25 -7.73 22.39
CA ILE A 119 3.22 -8.34 21.54
C ILE A 119 2.44 -9.45 22.26
N PHE A 120 3.04 -10.07 23.27
CA PHE A 120 2.43 -11.13 24.07
C PHE A 120 1.75 -10.62 25.35
N THR A 121 1.65 -9.30 25.57
CA THR A 121 1.03 -8.74 26.79
C THR A 121 -0.43 -9.13 26.96
N GLN A 122 -1.19 -9.19 25.87
CA GLN A 122 -2.62 -9.55 25.89
C GLN A 122 -2.89 -11.04 25.63
N VAL A 123 -1.83 -11.83 25.41
CA VAL A 123 -1.97 -13.26 25.15
C VAL A 123 -2.09 -14.01 26.47
N THR A 124 -3.29 -14.51 26.76
CA THR A 124 -3.61 -15.23 28.00
C THR A 124 -3.74 -16.75 27.81
N THR A 125 -3.61 -17.22 26.58
CA THR A 125 -3.85 -18.62 26.18
C THR A 125 -2.73 -19.11 25.26
N THR A 126 -2.41 -20.40 25.33
CA THR A 126 -1.46 -21.08 24.43
C THR A 126 -2.20 -22.16 23.61
N PRO A 127 -1.87 -22.39 22.32
CA PRO A 127 -0.85 -21.71 21.52
C PRO A 127 -1.26 -20.30 21.09
N ALA A 128 -0.27 -19.43 20.88
CA ALA A 128 -0.43 -18.10 20.32
C ALA A 128 -0.13 -18.09 18.82
N THR A 129 -0.88 -17.29 18.06
CA THR A 129 -0.64 -17.04 16.65
C THR A 129 0.05 -15.70 16.48
N VAL A 130 1.29 -15.72 16.00
CA VAL A 130 2.08 -14.54 15.65
C VAL A 130 1.80 -14.18 14.19
N ARG A 131 1.29 -12.98 13.97
CA ARG A 131 1.13 -12.37 12.66
C ARG A 131 2.32 -11.47 12.38
N ILE A 132 2.93 -11.68 11.22
CA ILE A 132 4.12 -10.98 10.76
C ILE A 132 3.75 -10.28 9.46
N VAL A 133 3.82 -8.95 9.43
CA VAL A 133 3.51 -8.13 8.27
C VAL A 133 4.81 -7.53 7.75
N ALA A 134 5.18 -7.89 6.53
CA ALA A 134 6.31 -7.33 5.81
C ALA A 134 5.84 -6.19 4.89
N LEU A 135 6.44 -5.01 5.05
CA LEU A 135 6.21 -3.84 4.19
C LEU A 135 7.40 -3.68 3.24
N PHE A 136 7.12 -3.44 1.96
CA PHE A 136 8.14 -3.27 0.91
C PHE A 136 8.23 -1.81 0.46
N ALA A 137 9.31 -1.43 -0.24
CA ALA A 137 9.57 -0.05 -0.65
C ALA A 137 8.44 0.56 -1.51
N GLY A 138 7.77 -0.25 -2.33
CA GLY A 138 6.61 0.15 -3.13
C GLY A 138 5.28 0.25 -2.36
N GLY A 139 5.29 0.08 -1.03
CA GLY A 139 4.09 0.10 -0.18
C GLY A 139 3.27 -1.20 -0.19
N ALA A 140 3.68 -2.19 -0.99
CA ALA A 140 3.10 -3.53 -0.93
C ALA A 140 3.30 -4.14 0.47
N GLN A 141 2.36 -4.99 0.89
CA GLN A 141 2.42 -5.68 2.17
C GLN A 141 2.17 -7.17 1.97
N ALA A 142 2.92 -7.98 2.70
CA ALA A 142 2.73 -9.42 2.74
C ALA A 142 2.59 -9.88 4.19
N THR A 143 1.69 -10.82 4.46
CA THR A 143 1.41 -11.28 5.82
C THR A 143 1.62 -12.78 5.93
N ALA A 144 2.32 -13.19 6.99
CA ALA A 144 2.46 -14.60 7.36
C ALA A 144 2.04 -14.82 8.82
N TYR A 145 1.69 -16.07 9.13
CA TYR A 145 1.22 -16.49 10.43
C TYR A 145 2.03 -17.67 10.94
N VAL A 146 2.50 -17.59 12.17
CA VAL A 146 3.28 -18.65 12.83
C VAL A 146 2.65 -18.96 14.17
N LYS A 147 2.51 -20.25 14.49
CA LYS A 147 2.04 -20.69 15.82
C LYS A 147 3.23 -20.89 16.75
N VAL A 148 3.11 -20.37 17.97
CA VAL A 148 4.12 -20.50 19.03
C VAL A 148 3.43 -20.91 20.33
N GLY A 149 4.08 -21.74 21.11
CA GLY A 149 3.70 -22.05 22.48
C GLY A 149 4.28 -21.01 23.44
N LEU A 150 3.49 -20.65 24.46
CA LEU A 150 3.90 -19.74 25.52
C LEU A 150 3.66 -20.40 26.88
N GLU A 151 4.66 -20.35 27.76
CA GLU A 151 4.45 -20.66 29.19
C GLU A 151 4.03 -19.38 29.92
N ILE A 152 2.76 -19.32 30.29
CA ILE A 152 2.13 -18.17 30.95
C ILE A 152 2.02 -18.49 32.45
N GLY A 153 2.74 -17.76 33.31
CA GLY A 153 2.50 -17.84 34.77
C GLY A 153 3.68 -17.70 35.72
N THR A 154 4.95 -17.68 35.26
CA THR A 154 6.10 -17.83 36.19
C THR A 154 7.19 -16.79 36.02
N GLY A 155 6.87 -15.51 35.76
CA GLY A 155 7.84 -14.39 35.72
C GLY A 155 8.87 -14.43 34.57
N ASN A 156 9.25 -15.61 34.12
CA ASN A 156 10.09 -15.95 32.99
C ASN A 156 9.18 -16.48 31.88
N LYS A 157 8.65 -15.57 31.06
CA LYS A 157 7.88 -15.97 29.88
C LYS A 157 8.77 -16.81 28.95
N LYS A 158 8.43 -18.08 28.77
CA LYS A 158 9.09 -18.95 27.79
C LYS A 158 8.27 -19.01 26.52
N ILE A 159 8.97 -19.14 25.40
CA ILE A 159 8.40 -19.26 24.06
C ILE A 159 9.05 -20.44 23.34
N TYR A 160 8.25 -21.22 22.63
CA TYR A 160 8.73 -22.34 21.82
C TYR A 160 7.89 -22.50 20.55
N CYS A 161 8.46 -23.13 19.53
CA CYS A 161 7.74 -23.43 18.29
C CYS A 161 6.70 -24.54 18.53
N ALA A 162 5.48 -24.33 18.05
CA ALA A 162 4.34 -25.24 18.22
C ALA A 162 4.07 -26.10 16.97
#